data_AF-A0A2S6I5W4-F1
#
_entry.id   AF-A0A2S6I5W4-F1
#
_cell.length_a   1.000
_cell.length_b   1.000
_cell.length_c   1.000
_cell.angle_alpha   90.00
_cell.angle_beta   90.00
_cell.angle_gamma   90.00
#
_symmetry.space_group_name_H-M   'P 1'
#
loop_
_entity.id
_entity.type
_entity.pdbx_description
1 polymer ?
#
loop_
_entity_poly.entity_id
_entity_poly.type
_entity_poly.pdbx_seq_one_letter_code
_entity_poly.pdbx_strand_id
1 'polypeptide(L)'
;MYIYTYKRKAMDRKLTLSLNAAVIDRAKQYARERETSLSRMIEQYLASLTQSKGRGAAPANTPLVDRLSGVVSLPEEATGQDSSYADYLSDKYQ
;
A
#
# COMPACT_ATOMS: atom_id res chain seq x y z
N MET A 1 -34.31 -18.29 28.58
CA MET A 1 -34.09 -18.30 27.12
C MET A 1 -32.63 -17.93 26.86
N TYR A 2 -31.78 -18.91 26.55
CA TYR A 2 -30.36 -18.67 26.28
C TYR A 2 -30.17 -18.37 24.79
N ILE A 3 -29.69 -17.16 24.47
CA ILE A 3 -29.29 -16.77 23.12
C ILE A 3 -27.81 -17.10 22.94
N TYR A 4 -27.51 -18.14 22.16
CA TYR A 4 -26.15 -18.43 21.72
C TYR A 4 -25.77 -17.49 20.57
N THR A 5 -24.77 -16.64 20.78
CA THR A 5 -24.19 -15.83 19.70
C THR A 5 -23.08 -16.63 19.03
N TYR A 6 -23.32 -17.09 17.80
CA TYR A 6 -22.30 -17.80 17.01
C TYR A 6 -21.36 -16.78 16.36
N LYS A 7 -20.19 -16.61 16.97
CA LYS A 7 -19.10 -15.79 16.40
C LYS A 7 -18.54 -16.53 15.17
N ARG A 8 -18.93 -16.14 13.96
CA ARG A 8 -18.36 -16.69 12.72
C ARG A 8 -16.86 -16.42 12.69
N LYS A 9 -16.04 -17.45 12.88
CA LYS A 9 -14.60 -17.41 12.61
C LYS A 9 -14.45 -17.28 11.09
N ALA A 10 -13.72 -16.28 10.59
CA ALA A 10 -13.34 -16.24 9.19
C ALA A 10 -12.54 -17.52 8.89
N MET A 11 -12.89 -18.24 7.82
CA MET A 11 -12.25 -19.51 7.51
C MET A 11 -10.91 -19.25 6.85
N ASP A 12 -9.83 -19.53 7.57
CA ASP A 12 -8.47 -19.48 7.02
C ASP A 12 -8.35 -20.51 5.89
N ARG A 13 -7.97 -20.05 4.70
CA ARG A 13 -7.78 -20.90 3.51
C ARG A 13 -6.32 -20.84 3.09
N LYS A 14 -5.75 -21.99 2.75
CA LYS A 14 -4.37 -22.10 2.25
C LYS A 14 -4.34 -21.92 0.73
N LEU A 15 -3.44 -21.08 0.25
CA LEU A 15 -3.13 -20.89 -1.16
C LEU A 15 -1.69 -21.38 -1.41
N THR A 16 -1.50 -22.24 -2.42
CA THR A 16 -0.16 -22.72 -2.84
C THR A 16 0.17 -22.14 -4.20
N LEU A 17 1.34 -21.51 -4.32
CA LEU A 17 1.80 -20.84 -5.55
C LEU A 17 3.11 -21.47 -6.01
N SER A 18 3.24 -21.70 -7.32
CA SER A 18 4.51 -22.10 -7.94
C SER A 18 5.21 -20.86 -8.48
N LEU A 19 6.44 -20.61 -8.02
CA LEU A 19 7.25 -19.44 -8.34
C LEU A 19 8.70 -19.85 -8.54
N ASN A 20 9.48 -18.99 -9.19
CA ASN A 20 10.92 -19.21 -9.33
C ASN A 20 11.62 -19.25 -7.95
N ALA A 21 12.49 -20.24 -7.73
CA ALA A 21 13.18 -20.44 -6.46
C ALA A 21 13.99 -19.21 -6.01
N ALA A 22 14.71 -18.56 -6.92
CA ALA A 22 15.50 -17.37 -6.60
C ALA A 22 14.63 -16.19 -6.16
N VAL A 23 13.37 -16.13 -6.60
CA VAL A 23 12.41 -15.12 -6.14
C VAL A 23 11.93 -15.44 -4.72
N ILE A 24 11.67 -16.72 -4.42
CA ILE A 24 11.27 -17.17 -3.08
C ILE A 24 12.36 -16.84 -2.06
N ASP A 25 13.63 -17.07 -2.40
CA ASP A 25 14.75 -16.83 -1.47
C ASP A 25 14.94 -15.34 -1.18
N ARG A 26 14.90 -14.49 -2.21
CA ARG A 26 14.93 -13.03 -2.05
C ARG A 26 13.75 -12.54 -1.21
N ALA A 27 12.56 -13.08 -1.43
CA ALA A 27 11.38 -12.71 -0.65
C ALA A 27 11.50 -13.15 0.82
N LYS A 28 12.10 -14.31 1.11
CA LYS A 28 12.36 -14.79 2.49
C LYS A 28 13.36 -13.90 3.21
N GLN A 29 14.44 -13.52 2.53
CA GLN A 29 15.41 -12.59 3.09
C GLN A 29 14.76 -11.25 3.43
N TYR A 30 14.02 -10.67 2.48
CA TYR A 30 13.30 -9.41 2.71
C TYR A 30 12.30 -9.52 3.88
N ALA A 31 11.54 -10.61 3.97
CA ALA A 31 10.60 -10.83 5.07
C ALA A 31 11.30 -10.83 6.44
N ARG A 32 12.47 -11.51 6.51
CA ARG A 32 13.26 -11.60 7.75
C ARG A 32 13.83 -10.24 8.16
N GLU A 33 14.36 -9.49 7.21
CA GLU A 33 14.89 -8.13 7.46
C GLU A 33 13.81 -7.16 7.95
N ARG A 34 12.54 -7.41 7.60
CA ARG A 34 11.38 -6.62 8.01
C ARG A 34 10.57 -7.25 9.16
N GLU A 35 11.13 -8.26 9.82
CA GLU A 35 10.50 -8.98 10.96
C GLU A 35 9.07 -9.46 10.65
N THR A 36 8.83 -9.90 9.42
CA THR A 36 7.52 -10.35 8.93
C THR A 36 7.61 -11.72 8.25
N SER A 37 6.45 -12.28 7.87
CA SER A 37 6.36 -13.54 7.13
C SER A 37 5.91 -13.33 5.69
N LEU A 38 6.30 -14.24 4.78
CA LEU A 38 5.79 -14.22 3.40
C LEU A 38 4.27 -14.27 3.36
N SER A 39 3.66 -15.14 4.16
CA SER A 39 2.20 -15.28 4.20
C SER A 39 1.53 -13.97 4.58
N ARG A 40 2.04 -13.27 5.60
CA ARG A 40 1.51 -11.97 6.02
C ARG A 40 1.70 -10.90 4.95
N MET A 41 2.87 -10.84 4.30
CA MET A 41 3.12 -9.89 3.22
C MET A 41 2.18 -10.10 2.03
N ILE A 42 1.99 -11.35 1.60
CA ILE A 42 1.12 -11.68 0.46
C ILE A 42 -0.35 -11.44 0.82
N GLU A 43 -0.78 -11.80 2.04
CA GLU A 43 -2.13 -11.51 2.52
C GLU A 43 -2.42 -10.00 2.50
N GLN A 44 -1.51 -9.18 3.04
CA GLN A 44 -1.64 -7.72 3.03
C GLN A 44 -1.68 -7.16 1.60
N TYR A 45 -0.83 -7.68 0.71
CA TYR A 45 -0.81 -7.27 -0.69
C TYR A 45 -2.14 -7.58 -1.40
N LEU A 46 -2.62 -8.83 -1.28
CA LEU A 46 -3.91 -9.23 -1.86
C LEU A 46 -5.08 -8.45 -1.26
N ALA A 47 -5.04 -8.17 0.04
CA ALA A 47 -6.03 -7.32 0.69
C ALA A 47 -6.01 -5.90 0.09
N SER A 48 -4.84 -5.30 -0.09
CA SER A 48 -4.71 -3.96 -0.68
C SER A 48 -5.27 -3.87 -2.11
N LEU A 49 -5.10 -4.94 -2.91
CA LEU A 49 -5.62 -5.01 -4.28
C LEU A 49 -7.14 -5.16 -4.33
N THR A 50 -7.73 -5.79 -3.31
CA THR A 50 -9.16 -6.13 -3.27
C THR A 50 -9.99 -5.13 -2.46
N GLN A 51 -9.35 -4.30 -1.63
CA GLN A 51 -10.01 -3.30 -0.78
C GLN A 51 -10.58 -2.09 -1.54
N SER A 52 -10.28 -1.89 -2.82
CA SER A 52 -10.70 -0.70 -3.57
C SER A 52 -11.50 -0.99 -4.84
N LYS A 53 -12.79 -1.36 -4.70
CA LYS A 53 -13.86 -1.03 -5.68
C LYS A 53 -15.21 -0.72 -4.99
N GLY A 54 -15.17 -0.21 -3.76
CA GLY A 54 -16.31 0.47 -3.15
C GLY A 54 -16.46 1.86 -3.80
N ARG A 55 -17.44 1.98 -4.69
CA ARG A 55 -17.90 3.19 -5.37
C ARG A 55 -17.79 4.47 -4.50
N GLY A 56 -16.88 5.39 -4.84
CA GLY A 56 -17.03 6.81 -4.48
C GLY A 56 -15.94 7.50 -3.67
N ALA A 57 -14.85 6.86 -3.24
CA ALA A 57 -13.76 7.57 -2.56
C ALA A 57 -12.67 7.99 -3.56
N ALA A 58 -12.51 9.30 -3.76
CA ALA A 58 -11.28 9.87 -4.31
C ALA A 58 -10.05 9.30 -3.58
N PRO A 59 -8.88 9.17 -4.23
CA PRO A 59 -7.72 8.57 -3.60
C PRO A 59 -7.31 9.42 -2.39
N ALA A 60 -7.69 8.98 -1.19
CA ALA A 60 -7.06 9.44 0.02
C ALA A 60 -5.59 9.09 -0.12
N ASN A 61 -4.73 10.11 -0.11
CA ASN A 61 -3.29 9.97 -0.19
C ASN A 61 -2.84 8.82 0.72
N THR A 62 -1.94 7.96 0.23
CA THR A 62 -1.51 6.82 1.04
C THR A 62 -0.88 7.34 2.34
N PRO A 63 -0.98 6.61 3.48
CA PRO A 63 -0.35 7.05 4.74
C PRO A 63 1.17 7.27 4.64
N LEU A 64 1.80 6.76 3.58
CA LEU A 64 3.19 7.07 3.24
C LEU A 64 3.31 8.46 2.61
N VAL A 65 2.45 8.80 1.65
CA VAL A 65 2.38 10.13 1.04
C VAL A 65 2.07 11.19 2.09
N ASP A 66 1.16 10.94 3.04
CA ASP A 66 0.88 11.87 4.14
C ASP A 66 2.08 12.07 5.07
N ARG A 67 2.83 10.99 5.36
CA ARG A 67 4.08 11.09 6.15
C ARG A 67 5.19 11.83 5.41
N LEU A 68 5.22 11.74 4.07
CA LEU A 68 6.18 12.45 3.23
C LEU A 68 5.76 13.90 2.96
N SER A 69 4.46 14.18 2.92
CA SER A 69 3.91 15.52 2.68
C SER A 69 3.76 16.33 3.97
N GLY A 70 3.76 15.69 5.15
CA GLY A 70 3.56 16.31 6.48
C GLY A 70 4.56 17.38 6.91
N VAL A 71 5.45 17.84 6.03
CA VAL A 71 6.36 18.98 6.23
C VAL A 71 6.07 20.14 5.27
N VAL A 72 5.21 19.96 4.26
CA VAL A 72 4.92 20.99 3.27
C VAL A 72 3.49 21.48 3.44
N SER A 73 3.31 22.55 4.22
CA SER A 73 2.10 23.37 4.14
C SER A 73 2.11 24.11 2.80
N LEU A 74 1.43 23.54 1.80
CA LEU A 74 1.12 24.27 0.58
C LEU A 74 0.02 25.29 0.93
N PRO A 75 0.23 26.60 0.71
CA PRO A 75 -0.85 27.58 0.87
C PRO A 75 -1.99 27.23 -0.08
N GLU A 76 -3.24 27.47 0.33
CA GLU A 76 -4.46 27.14 -0.44
C GLU A 76 -4.49 27.75 -1.86
N GLU A 77 -3.63 28.73 -2.11
CA GLU A 77 -3.44 29.40 -3.41
C GLU A 77 -2.53 28.64 -4.37
N ALA A 78 -1.90 27.54 -3.94
CA ALA A 78 -1.16 26.62 -4.82
C ALA A 78 -2.11 25.78 -5.68
N THR A 79 -2.99 26.48 -6.40
CA THR A 79 -3.63 25.97 -7.61
C THR A 79 -2.51 25.57 -8.56
N GLY A 80 -2.35 24.26 -8.75
CA GLY A 80 -1.22 23.67 -9.44
C GLY A 80 -1.01 24.29 -10.82
N GLN A 81 0.10 25.00 -10.97
CA GLN A 81 1.04 24.94 -12.08
C GLN A 81 2.10 26.03 -11.82
N ASP A 82 3.02 25.83 -10.87
CA ASP A 82 4.25 26.64 -10.85
C ASP A 82 5.05 26.26 -12.10
N SER A 83 4.73 26.90 -13.23
CA SER A 83 5.40 26.75 -14.52
C SER A 83 6.91 26.87 -14.39
N SER A 84 7.37 27.70 -13.46
CA SER A 84 8.79 27.87 -13.10
C SER A 84 9.45 26.57 -12.62
N TYR A 85 8.75 25.68 -11.91
CA TYR A 85 9.31 24.44 -11.41
C TYR A 85 9.45 23.39 -12.52
N ALA A 86 8.48 23.34 -13.44
CA ALA A 86 8.54 22.47 -14.62
C ALA A 86 9.67 22.89 -15.59
N ASP A 87 9.85 24.19 -15.77
CA ASP A 87 10.91 24.75 -16.59
C ASP A 87 12.30 24.49 -15.97
N TYR A 88 12.44 24.66 -14.65
CA TYR A 88 13.68 24.35 -13.93
C TYR A 88 14.08 22.87 -14.04
N LEU A 89 13.12 21.94 -13.93
CA LEU A 89 13.41 20.51 -14.07
C LEU A 89 13.82 20.14 -15.50
N SER A 90 13.25 20.81 -16.49
CA SER A 90 13.59 20.59 -17.91
C SER A 90 15.03 21.03 -18.21
N ASP A 91 15.43 22.19 -17.71
CA ASP A 91 16.78 22.74 -17.91
C ASP A 91 17.86 21.94 -17.15
N LYS A 92 17.56 21.47 -15.92
CA LYS A 92 18.52 20.74 -15.08
C LYS A 92 18.90 19.35 -15.62
N TYR A 93 18.00 18.71 -16.35
CA TYR A 93 18.19 17.36 -16.89
C TYR A 93 18.32 17.34 -18.42
N GLN A 94 18.62 18.49 -19.03
CA GLN A 94 19.19 18.55 -20.38
C GLN A 94 20.68 18.16 -20.40
#